data_AF-A0A1G1LMY4-F1
#
_entry.id   AF-A0A1G1LMY4-F1
#
_cell.length_a   1.000
_cell.length_b   1.000
_cell.length_c   1.000
_cell.angle_alpha   90.00
_cell.angle_beta   90.00
_cell.angle_gamma   90.00
#
_symmetry.space_group_name_H-M   'P 1'
#
loop_
_entity.id
_entity.type
_entity.pdbx_description
1 polymer ?
#
loop_
_entity_poly.entity_id
_entity_poly.type
_entity_poly.pdbx_seq_one_letter_code
_entity_poly.pdbx_strand_id
1 'polypeptide(L)'
;MTRRLHLVFFLMLLISPPLFAATVTGRVLFDGSPGENPKIDMSADPVCRSLHESGVFDERVIVNANGTLKNVFVYVKEGLEKTSLAPAGEVVLDQKGCSYHPRIQGMQAGQTLTILNSDSTLHNVHAFAKNNKEFNLGMPLQGMKLEKTFSNPEVMVKMKCDVHPWMTGYIGVVDHPFFAVTNEEGVFEVENLPPGEYTFEAWHETYGTKSQHVVVEDEAPVEVVFQFSAREIVDEAAGLKIKAAEPKPLKELERFDDSAALNVPRPKSGWWLPPNVSTYGRKIDRLFYIILWITGIIFVGVQSTLLAFLIRYRARTGAQAHYTHGSKRLEVIWTIIPAIILVVLTVLSQRVWREIRGTPPAGAIPIQIEAEQFAWNVRYPGQDGKFETSDDIKTVNQLHIPVGKPVRVRLKSIGKDGNHPVIHSFFLPEFRLKQDVVPGMGIDVWFEATQTGKYEIACAEFCGLGHYRMRGFLSIHSPEGFNAWLREQAIA
;
A
#
# COMPACT_ATOMS: atom_id res chain seq x y z
N MET A 1 56.37 -29.33 -69.81
CA MET A 1 55.76 -27.97 -69.82
C MET A 1 54.83 -27.86 -68.62
N THR A 2 55.24 -27.03 -67.66
CA THR A 2 54.57 -26.71 -66.41
C THR A 2 53.42 -25.73 -66.64
N ARG A 3 52.21 -26.03 -66.16
CA ARG A 3 51.22 -24.99 -65.82
C ARG A 3 50.46 -25.39 -64.55
N ARG A 4 50.87 -24.75 -63.45
CA ARG A 4 50.10 -24.60 -62.22
C ARG A 4 48.88 -23.73 -62.53
N LEU A 5 47.69 -24.15 -62.09
CA LEU A 5 46.53 -23.27 -62.00
C LEU A 5 46.12 -23.21 -60.53
N HIS A 6 46.37 -22.06 -59.91
CA HIS A 6 45.97 -21.76 -58.54
C HIS A 6 44.47 -21.46 -58.52
N LEU A 7 43.71 -22.23 -57.75
CA LEU A 7 42.32 -21.93 -57.41
C LEU A 7 42.33 -20.94 -56.25
N VAL A 8 42.05 -19.67 -56.53
CA VAL A 8 41.93 -18.61 -55.52
C VAL A 8 40.52 -18.70 -54.92
N PHE A 9 40.44 -19.02 -53.63
CA PHE A 9 39.23 -18.89 -52.82
C PHE A 9 38.99 -17.39 -52.57
N PHE A 10 37.93 -16.83 -53.16
CA PHE A 10 37.45 -15.49 -52.80
C PHE A 10 36.66 -15.61 -51.48
N LEU A 11 37.34 -15.35 -50.36
CA LEU A 11 36.69 -15.15 -49.08
C LEU A 11 36.05 -13.75 -49.11
N MET A 12 34.77 -13.68 -49.46
CA MET A 12 33.98 -12.45 -49.36
C MET A 12 33.76 -12.18 -47.86
N LEU A 13 34.68 -11.43 -47.25
CA LEU A 13 34.46 -10.82 -45.95
C LEU A 13 33.34 -9.78 -46.14
N LEU A 14 32.11 -10.13 -45.77
CA LEU A 14 31.06 -9.16 -45.48
C LEU A 14 31.51 -8.38 -44.24
N ILE A 15 32.31 -7.34 -44.46
CA ILE A 15 32.53 -6.30 -43.47
C ILE A 15 31.24 -5.49 -43.48
N SER A 16 30.31 -5.83 -42.57
CA SER A 16 29.25 -4.88 -42.22
C SER A 16 29.94 -3.59 -41.77
N PRO A 17 29.56 -2.42 -42.31
CA PRO A 17 30.08 -1.16 -41.78
C PRO A 17 29.75 -1.11 -40.28
N PRO A 18 30.63 -0.56 -39.44
CA PRO A 18 30.26 -0.29 -38.06
C PRO A 18 29.00 0.59 -38.10
N LEU A 19 27.92 0.16 -37.44
CA LEU A 19 26.81 1.08 -37.16
C LEU A 19 27.38 2.16 -36.25
N PHE A 20 27.61 3.35 -36.79
CA PHE A 20 27.98 4.50 -36.00
C PHE A 20 26.74 4.95 -35.22
N ALA A 21 26.94 5.17 -33.93
CA ALA A 21 25.84 5.39 -32.98
C ALA A 21 25.65 6.90 -32.80
N ALA A 22 24.44 7.42 -33.05
CA ALA A 22 24.13 8.84 -32.95
C ALA A 22 23.65 9.20 -31.53
N THR A 23 23.91 10.44 -31.13
CA THR A 23 23.36 11.02 -29.89
C THR A 23 22.10 11.81 -30.23
N VAL A 24 20.99 11.42 -29.62
CA VAL A 24 19.73 12.18 -29.71
C VAL A 24 19.64 13.08 -28.48
N THR A 25 19.56 14.39 -28.71
CA THR A 25 19.36 15.37 -27.63
C THR A 25 17.98 15.97 -27.76
N GLY A 26 17.42 16.45 -26.66
CA GLY A 26 16.12 17.08 -26.74
C GLY A 26 15.75 17.87 -25.51
N ARG A 27 14.65 18.62 -25.64
CA ARG A 27 14.12 19.48 -24.58
C ARG A 27 12.65 19.21 -24.39
N VAL A 28 12.20 19.31 -23.16
CA VAL A 28 10.79 19.18 -22.82
C VAL A 28 10.25 20.54 -22.42
N LEU A 29 9.51 21.17 -23.32
CA LEU A 29 8.91 22.49 -23.13
C LEU A 29 7.59 22.40 -22.38
N PHE A 30 7.30 23.43 -21.58
CA PHE A 30 6.04 23.59 -20.88
C PHE A 30 5.29 24.84 -21.32
N ASP A 31 4.02 24.69 -21.67
CA ASP A 31 3.12 25.81 -21.98
C ASP A 31 2.10 26.05 -20.84
N GLY A 32 2.02 27.30 -20.40
CA GLY A 32 1.13 27.76 -19.35
C GLY A 32 1.76 27.80 -17.95
N SER A 33 0.96 28.14 -16.95
CA SER A 33 1.38 28.13 -15.55
C SER A 33 1.12 26.76 -14.94
N PRO A 34 2.12 26.09 -14.34
CA PRO A 34 1.87 24.86 -13.60
C PRO A 34 0.96 25.16 -12.40
N GLY A 35 0.21 24.16 -11.95
CA GLY A 35 -0.48 24.25 -10.66
C GLY A 35 0.55 24.31 -9.52
N GLU A 36 0.16 24.87 -8.37
CA GLU A 36 1.03 24.88 -7.20
C GLU A 36 1.23 23.45 -6.67
N ASN A 37 2.49 23.09 -6.43
CA ASN A 37 2.80 21.84 -5.74
C ASN A 37 2.25 21.91 -4.31
N PRO A 38 1.52 20.87 -3.84
CA PRO A 38 0.93 20.90 -2.51
C PRO A 38 2.03 20.84 -1.45
N LYS A 39 1.83 21.59 -0.36
CA LYS A 39 2.70 21.50 0.82
C LYS A 39 2.58 20.13 1.46
N ILE A 40 3.70 19.51 1.79
CA ILE A 40 3.74 18.24 2.51
C ILE A 40 3.65 18.50 4.00
N ASP A 41 2.75 17.78 4.68
CA ASP A 41 2.67 17.75 6.13
C ASP A 41 3.50 16.58 6.70
N MET A 42 4.71 16.88 7.14
CA MET A 42 5.61 15.93 7.80
C MET A 42 5.46 15.94 9.32
N SER A 43 4.44 16.60 9.88
CA SER A 43 4.34 16.77 11.33
C SER A 43 4.17 15.46 12.11
N ALA A 44 3.65 14.39 11.50
CA ALA A 44 3.49 13.11 12.17
C ALA A 44 4.82 12.36 12.44
N ASP A 45 5.91 12.71 11.75
CA ASP A 45 7.22 12.08 11.90
C ASP A 45 8.27 13.10 12.38
N PRO A 46 8.81 12.98 13.61
CA PRO A 46 9.79 13.93 14.14
C PRO A 46 11.08 14.04 13.32
N VAL A 47 11.57 12.93 12.74
CA VAL A 47 12.78 12.92 11.92
C VAL A 47 12.51 13.69 10.64
N CYS A 48 11.43 13.38 9.94
CA CYS A 48 11.06 14.09 8.70
C CYS A 48 10.84 15.58 8.94
N ARG A 49 10.17 15.95 10.04
CA ARG A 49 9.98 17.35 10.42
C ARG A 49 11.32 18.06 10.65
N SER A 50 12.26 17.43 11.35
CA SER A 50 13.56 18.03 11.68
C SER A 50 14.45 18.28 10.45
N LEU A 51 14.25 17.49 9.39
CA LEU A 51 14.99 17.64 8.13
C LEU A 51 14.49 18.82 7.28
N HIS A 52 13.29 19.34 7.55
CA HIS A 52 12.59 20.30 6.68
C HIS A 52 11.96 21.47 7.46
N GLU A 53 12.75 22.22 8.22
CA GLU A 53 12.27 23.34 9.05
C GLU A 53 11.56 24.46 8.25
N SER A 54 11.98 24.69 7.00
CA SER A 54 11.37 25.68 6.08
C SER A 54 10.08 25.20 5.40
N GLY A 55 9.68 23.94 5.64
CA GLY A 55 8.62 23.27 4.89
C GLY A 55 9.11 22.74 3.53
N VAL A 56 8.38 21.75 3.01
CA VAL A 56 8.68 21.04 1.76
C VAL A 56 7.39 20.84 0.98
N PHE A 57 7.51 20.82 -0.35
CA PHE A 57 6.41 20.66 -1.28
C PHE A 57 6.57 19.37 -2.05
N ASP A 58 5.46 18.78 -2.46
CA ASP A 58 5.45 17.58 -3.31
C ASP A 58 5.80 18.04 -4.72
N GLU A 59 7.10 18.05 -5.05
CA GLU A 59 7.69 18.54 -6.30
C GLU A 59 7.28 17.73 -7.55
N ARG A 60 5.96 17.57 -7.75
CA ARG A 60 5.34 16.82 -8.83
C ARG A 60 5.60 17.46 -10.18
N VAL A 61 5.43 18.78 -10.20
CA VAL A 61 5.63 19.59 -11.39
C VAL A 61 6.70 20.61 -11.08
N ILE A 62 7.84 20.48 -11.76
CA ILE A 62 8.93 21.45 -11.70
C ILE A 62 9.09 22.03 -13.09
N VAL A 63 8.68 23.30 -13.26
CA VAL A 63 8.93 24.08 -14.47
C VAL A 63 10.11 25.00 -14.18
N ASN A 64 11.16 24.83 -14.97
CA ASN A 64 12.37 25.62 -14.87
C ASN A 64 12.14 27.06 -15.36
N ALA A 65 13.02 27.98 -14.95
CA ALA A 65 12.94 29.38 -15.36
C ALA A 65 13.04 29.58 -16.89
N ASN A 66 13.64 28.64 -17.61
CA ASN A 66 13.72 28.61 -19.08
C ASN A 66 12.46 28.01 -19.75
N GLY A 67 11.41 27.68 -18.99
CA GLY A 67 10.15 27.14 -19.50
C GLY A 67 10.18 25.65 -19.84
N THR A 68 11.15 24.88 -19.34
CA THR A 68 11.23 23.43 -19.54
C THR A 68 10.72 22.64 -18.32
N LEU A 69 10.30 21.39 -18.54
CA LEU A 69 9.93 20.47 -17.47
C LEU A 69 11.12 19.63 -17.01
N LYS A 70 11.23 19.50 -15.69
CA LYS A 70 12.03 18.47 -15.02
C LYS A 70 11.21 17.21 -14.81
N ASN A 71 11.85 16.11 -14.39
CA ASN A 71 11.17 14.85 -14.06
C ASN A 71 10.32 14.31 -15.24
N VAL A 72 10.88 14.32 -16.45
CA VAL A 72 10.26 13.69 -17.63
C VAL A 72 11.11 12.51 -18.05
N PHE A 73 10.50 11.32 -18.11
CA PHE A 73 11.16 10.11 -18.60
C PHE A 73 10.95 10.01 -20.11
N VAL A 74 12.04 9.99 -20.87
CA VAL A 74 12.03 9.88 -22.33
C VAL A 74 12.66 8.56 -22.73
N TYR A 75 12.00 7.80 -23.59
CA TYR A 75 12.48 6.49 -24.03
C TYR A 75 12.04 6.17 -25.46
N VAL A 76 12.79 5.28 -26.11
CA VAL A 76 12.38 4.73 -27.41
C VAL A 76 11.30 3.68 -27.20
N LYS A 77 10.11 3.91 -27.74
CA LYS A 77 8.96 3.01 -27.62
C LYS A 77 8.93 1.93 -28.70
N GLU A 78 9.20 2.32 -29.94
CA GLU A 78 9.16 1.43 -31.12
C GLU A 78 10.30 1.77 -32.09
N GLY A 79 10.62 0.84 -32.98
CA GLY A 79 11.65 1.00 -34.01
C GLY A 79 13.00 0.35 -33.68
N LEU A 80 13.17 -0.17 -32.46
CA LEU A 80 14.37 -0.90 -32.05
C LEU A 80 14.31 -2.37 -32.47
N GLU A 81 15.37 -2.84 -33.10
CA GLU A 81 15.67 -4.28 -33.13
C GLU A 81 16.12 -4.74 -31.74
N LYS A 82 16.03 -6.06 -31.47
CA LYS A 82 16.46 -6.62 -30.18
C LYS A 82 17.94 -6.28 -29.95
N THR A 83 18.19 -5.46 -28.94
CA THR A 83 19.54 -5.10 -28.52
C THR A 83 20.07 -6.07 -27.47
N SER A 84 21.35 -6.40 -27.54
CA SER A 84 22.07 -7.19 -26.53
C SER A 84 23.00 -6.32 -25.66
N LEU A 85 22.80 -5.01 -25.67
CA LEU A 85 23.60 -4.08 -24.88
C LEU A 85 23.33 -4.29 -23.39
N ALA A 86 24.41 -4.49 -22.64
CA ALA A 86 24.35 -4.70 -21.21
C ALA A 86 23.84 -3.43 -20.49
N PRO A 87 23.11 -3.58 -19.36
CA PRO A 87 22.72 -2.46 -18.53
C PRO A 87 23.92 -1.64 -18.07
N ALA A 88 23.83 -0.32 -18.24
CA ALA A 88 24.84 0.62 -17.79
C ALA A 88 24.44 1.28 -16.47
N GLY A 89 25.45 1.55 -15.62
CA GLY A 89 25.29 2.30 -14.37
C GLY A 89 24.68 1.52 -13.21
N GLU A 90 24.83 2.08 -12.01
CA GLU A 90 24.13 1.64 -10.81
C GLU A 90 22.74 2.29 -10.76
N VAL A 91 21.72 1.52 -10.43
CA VAL A 91 20.35 2.02 -10.26
C VAL A 91 20.04 1.99 -8.77
N VAL A 92 19.95 3.17 -8.16
CA VAL A 92 19.66 3.34 -6.73
C VAL A 92 18.33 4.06 -6.57
N LEU A 93 17.48 3.54 -5.69
CA LEU A 93 16.31 4.25 -5.14
C LEU A 93 16.55 4.49 -3.65
N ASP A 94 16.83 5.74 -3.30
CA ASP A 94 17.14 6.17 -1.93
C ASP A 94 15.91 6.78 -1.26
N GLN A 95 15.66 6.42 0.00
CA GLN A 95 14.76 7.15 0.90
C GLN A 95 15.59 8.17 1.66
N LYS A 96 15.52 9.42 1.21
CA LYS A 96 16.36 10.52 1.72
C LYS A 96 15.54 11.78 1.86
N GLY A 97 15.66 12.47 2.99
CA GLY A 97 14.85 13.66 3.26
C GLY A 97 13.36 13.33 3.30
N CYS A 98 12.99 12.12 3.70
CA CYS A 98 11.64 11.59 3.65
C CYS A 98 10.98 11.72 2.27
N SER A 99 11.76 11.51 1.21
CA SER A 99 11.33 11.47 -0.20
C SER A 99 12.10 10.37 -0.94
N TYR A 100 11.56 9.90 -2.06
CA TYR A 100 12.30 8.98 -2.94
C TYR A 100 13.21 9.76 -3.87
N HIS A 101 14.47 9.36 -3.91
CA HIS A 101 15.49 9.97 -4.74
C HIS A 101 16.20 8.92 -5.60
N PRO A 102 16.29 9.13 -6.92
CA PRO A 102 15.53 10.14 -7.69
C PRO A 102 14.01 9.86 -7.67
N ARG A 103 13.19 10.89 -7.90
CA ARG A 103 11.72 10.74 -8.00
C ARG A 103 11.34 9.90 -9.22
N ILE A 104 12.04 10.11 -10.32
CA ILE A 104 11.87 9.39 -11.58
C ILE A 104 13.23 8.89 -12.05
N GLN A 105 13.30 7.63 -12.42
CA GLN A 105 14.48 7.02 -13.02
C GLN A 105 14.10 5.97 -14.06
N GLY A 106 15.05 5.61 -14.90
CA GLY A 106 14.95 4.42 -15.74
C GLY A 106 15.90 3.32 -15.27
N MET A 107 15.59 2.10 -15.69
CA MET A 107 16.48 0.96 -15.60
C MET A 107 16.16 -0.05 -16.71
N GLN A 108 17.10 -0.93 -17.00
CA GLN A 108 16.83 -2.05 -17.88
C GLN A 108 16.21 -3.23 -17.13
N ALA A 109 15.31 -3.96 -17.80
CA ALA A 109 14.81 -5.23 -17.32
C ALA A 109 16.00 -6.19 -17.08
N GLY A 110 16.03 -6.82 -15.91
CA GLY A 110 17.14 -7.66 -15.45
C GLY A 110 18.26 -6.92 -14.74
N GLN A 111 18.28 -5.58 -14.74
CA GLN A 111 19.24 -4.78 -13.97
C GLN A 111 18.91 -4.83 -12.47
N THR A 112 19.94 -4.82 -11.63
CA THR A 112 19.78 -4.73 -10.16
C THR A 112 19.41 -3.32 -9.76
N LEU A 113 18.32 -3.19 -9.00
CA LEU A 113 17.89 -2.00 -8.27
C LEU A 113 18.37 -2.11 -6.82
N THR A 114 19.23 -1.19 -6.41
CA THR A 114 19.63 -1.00 -5.01
C THR A 114 18.62 -0.10 -4.32
N ILE A 115 17.93 -0.60 -3.30
CA ILE A 115 17.02 0.17 -2.45
C ILE A 115 17.79 0.56 -1.19
N LEU A 116 17.97 1.86 -0.97
CA LEU A 116 18.71 2.42 0.17
C LEU A 116 17.77 3.26 1.04
N ASN A 117 17.92 3.18 2.36
CA ASN A 117 17.32 4.18 3.27
C ASN A 117 18.42 5.01 3.92
N SER A 118 18.56 6.27 3.53
CA SER A 118 19.50 7.22 4.13
C SER A 118 18.92 7.95 5.35
N ASP A 119 17.60 7.91 5.55
CA ASP A 119 16.92 8.55 6.66
C ASP A 119 16.99 7.71 7.95
N SER A 120 16.96 8.38 9.10
CA SER A 120 16.93 7.73 10.42
C SER A 120 15.51 7.44 10.91
N THR A 121 14.58 7.17 9.97
CA THR A 121 13.20 6.78 10.27
C THR A 121 12.76 5.64 9.36
N LEU A 122 11.71 4.94 9.76
CA LEU A 122 11.12 3.85 9.00
C LEU A 122 10.47 4.37 7.73
N HIS A 123 10.88 3.79 6.61
CA HIS A 123 10.20 3.88 5.33
C HIS A 123 9.83 2.47 4.86
N ASN A 124 9.06 2.38 3.79
CA ASN A 124 8.95 1.16 3.01
C ASN A 124 8.99 1.50 1.52
N VAL A 125 9.32 0.52 0.69
CA VAL A 125 9.23 0.63 -0.78
C VAL A 125 8.20 -0.36 -1.27
N HIS A 126 7.02 0.15 -1.63
CA HIS A 126 5.96 -0.62 -2.27
C HIS A 126 5.97 -0.36 -3.78
N ALA A 127 6.43 -1.35 -4.55
CA ALA A 127 6.41 -1.34 -6.00
C ALA A 127 5.10 -1.90 -6.54
N PHE A 128 4.24 -1.05 -7.10
CA PHE A 128 2.96 -1.44 -7.72
C PHE A 128 3.15 -1.89 -9.17
N ALA A 129 3.75 -3.06 -9.34
CA ALA A 129 4.00 -3.66 -10.65
C ALA A 129 2.79 -4.46 -11.17
N LYS A 130 2.56 -4.40 -12.48
CA LYS A 130 1.53 -5.15 -13.22
C LYS A 130 2.13 -6.30 -14.03
N ASN A 131 3.28 -6.08 -14.65
CA ASN A 131 4.00 -7.04 -15.49
C ASN A 131 5.21 -7.66 -14.78
N ASN A 132 5.54 -7.14 -13.61
CA ASN A 132 6.52 -7.72 -12.71
C ASN A 132 5.89 -8.13 -11.38
N LYS A 133 6.67 -8.82 -10.54
CA LYS A 133 6.24 -9.18 -9.20
C LYS A 133 6.18 -7.95 -8.30
N GLU A 134 4.99 -7.68 -7.77
CA GLU A 134 4.78 -6.66 -6.73
C GLU A 134 5.59 -7.01 -5.47
N PHE A 135 6.16 -6.00 -4.82
CA PHE A 135 6.81 -6.16 -3.52
C PHE A 135 6.56 -4.95 -2.63
N ASN A 136 6.62 -5.19 -1.31
CA ASN A 136 6.55 -4.15 -0.30
C ASN A 136 7.59 -4.45 0.78
N LEU A 137 8.64 -3.64 0.82
CA LEU A 137 9.83 -3.87 1.64
C LEU A 137 9.95 -2.80 2.71
N GLY A 138 9.88 -3.20 3.97
CA GLY A 138 10.16 -2.30 5.09
C GLY A 138 11.65 -1.98 5.15
N MET A 139 11.97 -0.69 5.30
CA MET A 139 13.33 -0.15 5.39
C MET A 139 13.49 0.61 6.72
N PRO A 140 13.50 -0.07 7.88
CA PRO A 140 13.50 0.56 9.20
C PRO A 140 14.80 1.27 9.61
N LEU A 141 15.94 0.87 9.05
CA LEU A 141 17.25 1.27 9.57
C LEU A 141 17.95 2.23 8.61
N GLN A 142 18.56 3.27 9.18
CA GLN A 142 19.46 4.16 8.44
C GLN A 142 20.63 3.35 7.85
N GLY A 143 20.93 3.56 6.59
CA GLY A 143 21.94 2.84 5.82
C GLY A 143 21.52 1.45 5.37
N MET A 144 20.29 1.00 5.64
CA MET A 144 19.79 -0.30 5.18
C MET A 144 19.78 -0.35 3.65
N LYS A 145 20.27 -1.46 3.10
CA LYS A 145 20.31 -1.74 1.67
C LYS A 145 19.63 -3.06 1.36
N LEU A 146 18.79 -3.07 0.33
CA LEU A 146 18.20 -4.29 -0.25
C LEU A 146 18.37 -4.25 -1.77
N GLU A 147 18.45 -5.41 -2.40
CA GLU A 147 18.52 -5.53 -3.85
C GLU A 147 17.23 -6.14 -4.41
N LYS A 148 16.75 -5.61 -5.53
CA LYS A 148 15.63 -6.12 -6.31
C LYS A 148 15.90 -6.06 -7.79
N THR A 149 15.11 -6.81 -8.56
CA THR A 149 15.17 -6.83 -10.02
C THR A 149 13.76 -6.88 -10.59
N PHE A 150 13.54 -6.16 -11.69
CA PHE A 150 12.35 -6.31 -12.53
C PHE A 150 12.74 -7.10 -13.77
N SER A 151 12.15 -8.28 -13.99
CA SER A 151 12.54 -9.17 -15.08
C SER A 151 11.90 -8.81 -16.43
N ASN A 152 10.77 -8.11 -16.42
CA ASN A 152 10.01 -7.75 -17.62
C ASN A 152 9.96 -6.23 -17.79
N PRO A 153 9.95 -5.72 -19.04
CA PRO A 153 9.68 -4.32 -19.32
C PRO A 153 8.32 -3.87 -18.78
N GLU A 154 8.34 -2.75 -18.06
CA GLU A 154 7.19 -2.09 -17.49
C GLU A 154 7.51 -0.62 -17.23
N VAL A 155 6.96 0.25 -18.08
CA VAL A 155 7.21 1.68 -18.01
C VAL A 155 6.42 2.28 -16.84
N MET A 156 7.14 2.98 -15.97
CA MET A 156 6.63 3.71 -14.80
C MET A 156 5.96 2.82 -13.74
N VAL A 157 6.71 1.83 -13.26
CA VAL A 157 6.35 1.11 -12.03
C VAL A 157 6.31 2.14 -10.88
N LYS A 158 5.15 2.30 -10.26
CA LYS A 158 4.94 3.25 -9.17
C LYS A 158 5.54 2.72 -7.88
N MET A 159 6.41 3.51 -7.26
CA MET A 159 6.97 3.31 -5.93
C MET A 159 6.21 4.18 -4.94
N LYS A 160 5.73 3.60 -3.84
CA LYS A 160 5.04 4.33 -2.77
C LYS A 160 5.53 3.90 -1.40
N CYS A 161 5.59 4.86 -0.48
CA CYS A 161 5.74 4.58 0.94
C CYS A 161 4.36 4.56 1.60
N ASP A 162 4.01 3.46 2.25
CA ASP A 162 2.78 3.33 3.03
C ASP A 162 2.88 4.05 4.38
N VAL A 163 4.11 4.21 4.90
CA VAL A 163 4.39 4.96 6.12
C VAL A 163 4.26 6.47 5.89
N HIS A 164 4.73 6.97 4.75
CA HIS A 164 4.76 8.39 4.39
C HIS A 164 4.04 8.64 3.05
N PRO A 165 2.76 9.07 3.02
CA PRO A 165 1.93 9.00 1.81
C PRO A 165 2.35 9.94 0.70
N TRP A 166 3.12 10.96 1.03
CA TRP A 166 3.67 11.93 0.09
C TRP A 166 4.83 11.35 -0.72
N MET A 167 5.49 10.29 -0.22
CA MET A 167 6.61 9.67 -0.93
C MET A 167 6.08 8.83 -2.08
N THR A 168 6.23 9.38 -3.28
CA THR A 168 5.91 8.71 -4.53
C THR A 168 7.08 8.86 -5.48
N GLY A 169 7.41 7.79 -6.19
CA GLY A 169 8.41 7.79 -7.24
C GLY A 169 8.03 6.81 -8.35
N TYR A 170 8.75 6.84 -9.46
CA TYR A 170 8.48 6.00 -10.63
C TYR A 170 9.76 5.48 -11.24
N ILE A 171 9.73 4.21 -11.64
CA ILE A 171 10.85 3.54 -12.31
C ILE A 171 10.38 3.07 -13.69
N GLY A 172 11.00 3.59 -14.74
CA GLY A 172 10.83 3.11 -16.11
C GLY A 172 11.67 1.89 -16.38
N VAL A 173 11.04 0.72 -16.41
CA VAL A 173 11.72 -0.53 -16.75
C VAL A 173 11.55 -0.79 -18.26
N VAL A 174 12.65 -0.73 -19.01
CA VAL A 174 12.67 -0.97 -20.47
C VAL A 174 13.62 -2.12 -20.81
N ASP A 175 13.53 -2.74 -21.98
CA ASP A 175 14.43 -3.84 -22.39
C ASP A 175 15.70 -3.36 -23.11
N HIS A 176 15.89 -2.06 -23.28
CA HIS A 176 17.00 -1.45 -24.00
C HIS A 176 17.63 -0.28 -23.20
N PRO A 177 18.87 0.13 -23.50
CA PRO A 177 19.52 1.25 -22.79
C PRO A 177 19.05 2.64 -23.25
N PHE A 178 18.28 2.72 -24.34
CA PHE A 178 17.92 4.00 -24.99
C PHE A 178 16.79 4.76 -24.27
N PHE A 179 17.09 5.32 -23.12
CA PHE A 179 16.20 6.18 -22.33
C PHE A 179 16.99 7.24 -21.57
N ALA A 180 16.28 8.27 -21.11
CA ALA A 180 16.84 9.35 -20.30
C ALA A 180 15.77 9.95 -19.38
N VAL A 181 16.20 10.67 -18.35
CA VAL A 181 15.34 11.57 -17.56
C VAL A 181 15.87 12.98 -17.76
N THR A 182 14.98 13.94 -17.95
CA THR A 182 15.37 15.35 -18.09
C THR A 182 16.18 15.84 -16.89
N ASN A 183 17.29 16.51 -17.16
CA ASN A 183 18.17 17.11 -16.17
C ASN A 183 17.59 18.41 -15.57
N GLU A 184 18.39 19.13 -14.76
CA GLU A 184 18.04 20.41 -14.12
C GLU A 184 17.58 21.48 -15.13
N GLU A 185 18.03 21.43 -16.38
CA GLU A 185 17.67 22.38 -17.43
C GLU A 185 16.49 21.90 -18.29
N GLY A 186 15.91 20.73 -17.99
CA GLY A 186 14.82 20.10 -18.76
C GLY A 186 15.28 19.51 -20.10
N VAL A 187 16.57 19.20 -20.21
CA VAL A 187 17.23 18.60 -21.37
C VAL A 187 17.39 17.09 -21.13
N PHE A 188 17.21 16.28 -22.16
CA PHE A 188 17.51 14.85 -22.14
C PHE A 188 18.50 14.49 -23.24
N GLU A 189 19.26 13.42 -23.02
CA GLU A 189 20.26 12.92 -23.95
C GLU A 189 20.21 11.39 -23.99
N VAL A 190 20.02 10.83 -25.18
CA VAL A 190 20.04 9.39 -25.45
C VAL A 190 21.21 9.12 -26.35
N GLU A 191 22.27 8.55 -25.76
CA GLU A 191 23.51 8.25 -26.46
C GLU A 191 23.44 6.90 -27.21
N ASN A 192 24.30 6.79 -28.21
CA ASN A 192 24.57 5.55 -28.93
C ASN A 192 23.36 4.89 -29.61
N LEU A 193 22.35 5.68 -30.01
CA LEU A 193 21.20 5.17 -30.74
C LEU A 193 21.60 4.88 -32.19
N PRO A 194 21.37 3.66 -32.72
CA PRO A 194 21.68 3.36 -34.11
C PRO A 194 20.87 4.23 -35.09
N PRO A 195 21.32 4.39 -36.35
CA PRO A 195 20.50 5.02 -37.39
C PRO A 195 19.25 4.20 -37.67
N GLY A 196 18.11 4.88 -37.82
CA GLY A 196 16.81 4.22 -37.98
C GLY A 196 15.63 5.16 -37.77
N GLU A 197 14.44 4.59 -37.91
CA GLU A 197 13.17 5.29 -37.64
C GLU A 197 12.60 4.81 -36.29
N TYR A 198 12.40 5.74 -35.37
CA TYR A 198 11.99 5.44 -34.00
C TYR A 198 10.74 6.21 -33.60
N THR A 199 9.96 5.61 -32.72
CA THR A 199 8.92 6.32 -31.96
C THR A 199 9.47 6.56 -30.57
N PHE A 200 9.67 7.82 -30.18
CA PHE A 200 9.99 8.21 -28.82
C PHE A 200 8.72 8.52 -28.03
N GLU A 201 8.74 8.23 -26.73
CA GLU A 201 7.74 8.68 -25.78
C GLU A 201 8.38 9.45 -24.63
N ALA A 202 7.77 10.58 -24.28
CA ALA A 202 8.07 11.35 -23.08
C ALA A 202 6.90 11.22 -22.11
N TRP A 203 7.16 10.72 -20.90
CA TRP A 203 6.18 10.54 -19.84
C TRP A 203 6.45 11.50 -18.68
N HIS A 204 5.39 12.16 -18.21
CA HIS A 204 5.41 12.99 -17.01
C HIS A 204 4.23 12.63 -16.09
N GLU A 205 4.48 12.52 -14.78
CA GLU A 205 3.49 11.97 -13.82
C GLU A 205 2.13 12.70 -13.81
N THR A 206 2.11 14.02 -13.99
CA THR A 206 0.87 14.83 -14.03
C THR A 206 0.26 14.96 -15.43
N TYR A 207 1.08 15.03 -16.47
CA TYR A 207 0.65 15.43 -17.83
C TYR A 207 0.61 14.27 -18.81
N GLY A 208 0.89 13.04 -18.34
CA GLY A 208 0.79 11.82 -19.11
C GLY A 208 1.93 11.67 -20.12
N THR A 209 1.61 11.03 -21.25
CA THR A 209 2.60 10.65 -22.28
C THR A 209 2.42 11.46 -23.56
N LYS A 210 3.53 11.87 -24.16
CA LYS A 210 3.61 12.42 -25.52
C LYS A 210 4.48 11.50 -26.38
N SER A 211 4.06 11.25 -27.61
CA SER A 211 4.80 10.41 -28.55
C SER A 211 5.26 11.25 -29.76
N GLN A 212 6.46 10.98 -30.26
CA GLN A 212 7.01 11.64 -31.44
C GLN A 212 7.78 10.64 -32.30
N HIS A 213 7.58 10.72 -33.61
CA HIS A 213 8.38 9.98 -34.58
C HIS A 213 9.67 10.74 -34.89
N VAL A 214 10.79 10.03 -34.88
CA VAL A 214 12.14 10.59 -35.02
C VAL A 214 12.93 9.72 -35.98
N VAL A 215 13.51 10.35 -37.00
CA VAL A 215 14.43 9.70 -37.94
C VAL A 215 15.86 10.05 -37.52
N VAL A 216 16.66 9.03 -37.27
CA VAL A 216 18.07 9.16 -36.89
C VAL A 216 18.91 8.78 -38.10
N GLU A 217 19.56 9.78 -38.69
CA GLU A 217 20.51 9.60 -39.79
C GLU A 217 21.93 9.39 -39.23
N ASP A 218 22.82 8.85 -40.08
CA ASP A 218 24.20 8.53 -39.70
C ASP A 218 24.98 9.79 -39.26
N GLU A 219 25.60 9.74 -38.09
CA GLU A 219 26.47 10.78 -37.50
C GLU A 219 25.84 12.19 -37.29
N ALA A 220 24.53 12.38 -37.50
CA ALA A 220 23.87 13.66 -37.29
C ALA A 220 23.23 13.76 -35.88
N PRO A 221 23.54 14.79 -35.07
CA PRO A 221 22.81 15.03 -33.84
C PRO A 221 21.36 15.40 -34.18
N VAL A 222 20.41 14.65 -33.62
CA VAL A 222 18.98 14.90 -33.80
C VAL A 222 18.45 15.62 -32.57
N GLU A 223 17.79 16.75 -32.78
CA GLU A 223 17.10 17.50 -31.73
C GLU A 223 15.61 17.13 -31.70
N VAL A 224 15.13 16.68 -30.54
CA VAL A 224 13.75 16.26 -30.32
C VAL A 224 13.10 17.19 -29.29
N VAL A 225 11.90 17.68 -29.57
CA VAL A 225 11.19 18.62 -28.69
C VAL A 225 9.81 18.07 -28.34
N PHE A 226 9.61 17.79 -27.05
CA PHE A 226 8.30 17.45 -26.51
C PHE A 226 7.66 18.70 -25.89
N GLN A 227 6.39 18.93 -26.19
CA GLN A 227 5.61 20.03 -25.61
C GLN A 227 4.51 19.46 -24.70
N PHE A 228 4.55 19.84 -23.42
CA PHE A 228 3.48 19.63 -22.46
C PHE A 228 2.73 20.94 -22.18
N SER A 229 1.49 20.85 -21.73
CA SER A 229 0.67 22.03 -21.41
C SER A 229 -0.09 21.83 -20.11
N ALA A 230 -0.21 22.91 -19.33
CA ALA A 230 -1.05 22.97 -18.12
C ALA A 230 -2.54 22.65 -18.39
N ARG A 231 -2.99 22.69 -19.65
CA ARG A 231 -4.37 22.41 -20.06
C ARG A 231 -4.67 20.90 -20.22
N GLU A 232 -3.65 20.06 -20.14
CA GLU A 232 -3.72 18.62 -20.41
C GLU A 232 -3.32 17.80 -19.18
N ILE A 233 -4.02 18.01 -18.06
CA ILE A 233 -3.82 17.21 -16.85
C ILE A 233 -4.42 15.81 -17.08
N VAL A 234 -3.58 14.79 -17.04
CA VAL A 234 -3.99 13.38 -17.24
C VAL A 234 -3.99 12.61 -15.93
N ASP A 235 -3.16 13.02 -14.95
CA ASP A 235 -2.95 12.39 -13.62
C ASP A 235 -3.25 10.87 -13.63
N GLU A 236 -2.39 10.13 -14.35
CA GLU A 236 -2.47 8.66 -14.39
C GLU A 236 -2.21 8.04 -13.01
N ALA A 237 -1.51 8.78 -12.13
CA ALA A 237 -1.21 8.39 -10.76
C ALA A 237 -2.44 8.38 -9.83
N ALA A 238 -3.46 9.19 -10.13
CA ALA A 238 -4.75 9.27 -9.46
C ALA A 238 -5.90 8.57 -10.22
N GLY A 239 -5.68 8.10 -11.45
CA GLY A 239 -6.69 7.39 -12.24
C GLY A 239 -7.82 8.27 -12.79
N LEU A 240 -7.62 9.58 -12.92
CA LEU A 240 -8.63 10.57 -13.32
C LEU A 240 -8.28 11.24 -14.65
N LYS A 241 -8.87 10.78 -15.76
CA LYS A 241 -8.85 11.53 -17.04
C LYS A 241 -9.88 12.67 -16.97
N ILE A 242 -9.48 13.87 -16.54
CA ILE A 242 -10.36 15.07 -16.58
C ILE A 242 -9.92 15.98 -17.73
N LYS A 243 -10.74 16.10 -18.78
CA LYS A 243 -10.71 17.31 -19.62
C LYS A 243 -11.30 18.45 -18.79
N ALA A 244 -10.53 19.50 -18.56
CA ALA A 244 -10.87 20.61 -17.68
C ALA A 244 -12.28 21.17 -17.97
N ALA A 245 -13.19 21.03 -17.01
CA ALA A 245 -14.35 21.89 -16.86
C ALA A 245 -14.18 22.67 -15.54
N GLU A 246 -14.59 23.93 -15.52
CA GLU A 246 -14.39 24.88 -14.42
C GLU A 246 -14.73 24.29 -13.03
N PRO A 247 -13.96 24.65 -11.98
CA PRO A 247 -14.14 24.08 -10.65
C PRO A 247 -15.50 24.50 -10.08
N LYS A 248 -16.32 23.50 -9.71
CA LYS A 248 -17.51 23.75 -8.91
C LYS A 248 -17.11 24.12 -7.47
N PRO A 249 -17.80 25.08 -6.84
CA PRO A 249 -17.46 25.52 -5.50
C PRO A 249 -17.68 24.40 -4.47
N LEU A 250 -16.77 24.33 -3.51
CA LEU A 250 -16.77 23.40 -2.38
C LEU A 250 -18.07 23.50 -1.57
N LYS A 251 -19.01 22.59 -1.83
CA LYS A 251 -20.04 22.21 -0.87
C LYS A 251 -20.17 20.69 -0.82
N GLU A 252 -20.23 20.22 0.42
CA GLU A 252 -20.46 18.85 0.87
C GLU A 252 -19.28 17.90 0.67
N LEU A 253 -18.43 17.85 1.70
CA LEU A 253 -17.61 16.68 2.05
C LEU A 253 -18.56 15.51 2.33
N GLU A 254 -19.03 14.87 1.26
CA GLU A 254 -19.48 13.49 1.35
C GLU A 254 -18.26 12.64 1.72
N ARG A 255 -18.48 11.76 2.71
CA ARG A 255 -17.54 10.81 3.32
C ARG A 255 -16.47 10.31 2.32
N PHE A 256 -15.21 10.63 2.63
CA PHE A 256 -14.01 10.23 1.92
C PHE A 256 -14.11 8.78 1.39
N ASP A 257 -14.18 8.62 0.06
CA ASP A 257 -14.17 7.33 -0.63
C ASP A 257 -12.82 7.16 -1.34
N ASP A 258 -11.87 6.50 -0.67
CA ASP A 258 -10.54 6.19 -1.21
C ASP A 258 -10.47 4.80 -1.89
N SER A 259 -11.61 4.10 -2.01
CA SER A 259 -11.62 2.72 -2.52
C SER A 259 -11.27 2.61 -4.00
N ALA A 260 -11.49 3.67 -4.78
CA ALA A 260 -11.02 3.77 -6.16
C ALA A 260 -9.50 4.02 -6.25
N ALA A 261 -8.92 4.74 -5.28
CA ALA A 261 -7.51 5.12 -5.29
C ALA A 261 -6.57 3.99 -4.82
N LEU A 262 -7.10 2.97 -4.14
CA LEU A 262 -6.31 1.89 -3.55
C LEU A 262 -6.34 0.58 -4.34
N ASN A 263 -7.17 0.46 -5.39
CA ASN A 263 -7.30 -0.74 -6.23
C ASN A 263 -7.51 -2.06 -5.43
N VAL A 264 -8.00 -1.96 -4.19
CA VAL A 264 -8.43 -3.08 -3.36
C VAL A 264 -9.95 -3.00 -3.26
N PRO A 265 -10.71 -4.05 -3.63
CA PRO A 265 -12.13 -4.08 -3.37
C PRO A 265 -12.30 -3.92 -1.86
N ARG A 266 -13.05 -2.90 -1.40
CA ARG A 266 -13.56 -2.92 -0.03
C ARG A 266 -14.14 -4.32 0.21
N PRO A 267 -13.87 -4.97 1.36
CA PRO A 267 -14.69 -6.11 1.72
C PRO A 267 -16.13 -5.63 1.53
N LYS A 268 -16.95 -6.39 0.80
CA LYS A 268 -18.37 -6.08 0.64
C LYS A 268 -19.01 -6.20 2.02
N SER A 269 -18.75 -5.25 2.91
CA SER A 269 -19.48 -5.07 4.13
C SER A 269 -20.85 -4.65 3.62
N GLY A 270 -21.79 -5.58 3.63
CA GLY A 270 -23.19 -5.18 3.67
C GLY A 270 -23.41 -4.23 4.84
N TRP A 271 -24.63 -3.77 5.03
CA TRP A 271 -24.99 -2.92 6.17
C TRP A 271 -24.89 -3.64 7.54
N TRP A 272 -24.25 -4.80 7.58
CA TRP A 272 -24.23 -5.73 8.70
C TRP A 272 -22.82 -6.30 8.95
N LEU A 273 -22.73 -7.26 9.88
CA LEU A 273 -21.49 -7.95 10.22
C LEU A 273 -20.75 -8.46 8.96
N PRO A 274 -19.43 -8.27 8.85
CA PRO A 274 -18.68 -8.75 7.71
C PRO A 274 -18.65 -10.29 7.72
N PRO A 275 -18.40 -10.94 6.56
CA PRO A 275 -18.32 -12.40 6.47
C PRO A 275 -17.39 -12.98 7.54
N ASN A 276 -17.80 -14.08 8.17
CA ASN A 276 -16.96 -14.76 9.15
C ASN A 276 -15.90 -15.61 8.43
N VAL A 277 -14.63 -15.42 8.82
CA VAL A 277 -13.48 -16.13 8.27
C VAL A 277 -12.75 -16.95 9.35
N SER A 278 -13.17 -16.89 10.62
CA SER A 278 -12.56 -17.68 11.71
C SER A 278 -13.37 -18.91 12.11
N THR A 279 -12.70 -19.90 12.71
CA THR A 279 -13.33 -21.12 13.23
C THR A 279 -14.34 -20.86 14.35
N TYR A 280 -14.15 -19.82 15.16
CA TYR A 280 -15.04 -19.48 16.27
C TYR A 280 -16.04 -18.36 15.97
N GLY A 281 -15.90 -17.58 14.90
CA GLY A 281 -16.72 -16.40 14.69
C GLY A 281 -18.22 -16.69 14.54
N ARG A 282 -18.61 -17.87 14.00
CA ARG A 282 -20.01 -18.31 14.00
C ARG A 282 -20.63 -18.42 15.40
N LYS A 283 -19.84 -18.78 16.42
CA LYS A 283 -20.30 -18.87 17.82
C LYS A 283 -20.54 -17.47 18.40
N ILE A 284 -19.67 -16.51 18.09
CA ILE A 284 -19.86 -15.10 18.44
C ILE A 284 -21.10 -14.54 17.75
N ASP A 285 -21.22 -14.74 16.43
CA ASP A 285 -22.36 -14.23 15.66
C ASP A 285 -23.68 -14.78 16.21
N ARG A 286 -23.73 -16.07 16.59
CA ARG A 286 -24.92 -16.65 17.23
C ARG A 286 -25.25 -15.97 18.57
N LEU A 287 -24.27 -15.71 19.42
CA LEU A 287 -24.50 -14.98 20.69
C LEU A 287 -25.00 -13.57 20.43
N PHE A 288 -24.39 -12.87 19.48
CA PHE A 288 -24.81 -11.55 19.05
C PHE A 288 -26.28 -11.55 18.60
N TYR A 289 -26.69 -12.50 17.74
CA TYR A 289 -28.08 -12.60 17.30
C TYR A 289 -29.05 -12.96 18.43
N ILE A 290 -28.68 -13.83 19.36
CA ILE A 290 -29.52 -14.13 20.54
C ILE A 290 -29.76 -12.86 21.35
N ILE A 291 -28.69 -12.11 21.65
CA ILE A 291 -28.78 -10.85 22.39
C ILE A 291 -29.63 -9.85 21.61
N LEU A 292 -29.37 -9.68 20.31
CA LEU A 292 -30.10 -8.76 19.44
C LEU A 292 -31.60 -9.05 19.41
N TRP A 293 -32.01 -10.31 19.33
CA TRP A 293 -33.43 -10.67 19.34
C TRP A 293 -34.08 -10.42 20.70
N ILE A 294 -33.41 -10.79 21.80
CA ILE A 294 -33.91 -10.54 23.16
C ILE A 294 -34.08 -9.04 23.39
N THR A 295 -33.04 -8.24 23.13
CA THR A 295 -33.08 -6.78 23.32
C THR A 295 -34.04 -6.13 22.35
N GLY A 296 -34.13 -6.59 21.11
CA GLY A 296 -35.07 -6.10 20.10
C GLY A 296 -36.53 -6.31 20.49
N ILE A 297 -36.90 -7.51 20.98
CA ILE A 297 -38.26 -7.80 21.45
C ILE A 297 -38.61 -6.92 22.67
N ILE A 298 -37.69 -6.81 23.63
CA ILE A 298 -37.88 -5.96 24.81
C ILE A 298 -38.03 -4.50 24.38
N PHE A 299 -37.15 -4.01 23.50
CA PHE A 299 -37.20 -2.65 22.98
C PHE A 299 -38.55 -2.36 22.31
N VAL A 300 -38.99 -3.20 21.38
CA VAL A 300 -40.30 -3.04 20.71
C VAL A 300 -41.44 -3.08 21.73
N GLY A 301 -41.39 -3.98 22.72
CA GLY A 301 -42.39 -4.05 23.79
C GLY A 301 -42.46 -2.78 24.63
N VAL A 302 -41.30 -2.25 25.06
CA VAL A 302 -41.22 -1.00 25.82
C VAL A 302 -41.70 0.19 24.98
N GLN A 303 -41.22 0.33 23.75
CA GLN A 303 -41.61 1.44 22.87
C GLN A 303 -43.11 1.40 22.53
N SER A 304 -43.65 0.21 22.26
CA SER A 304 -45.09 0.04 21.98
C SER A 304 -45.93 0.38 23.20
N THR A 305 -45.50 -0.02 24.40
CA THR A 305 -46.18 0.30 25.66
C THR A 305 -46.12 1.81 25.95
N LEU A 306 -44.96 2.43 25.75
CA LEU A 306 -44.79 3.87 25.87
C LEU A 306 -45.72 4.62 24.91
N LEU A 307 -45.73 4.23 23.63
CA LEU A 307 -46.61 4.83 22.62
C LEU A 307 -48.09 4.66 22.99
N ALA A 308 -48.49 3.46 23.44
CA ALA A 308 -49.83 3.19 23.90
C ALA A 308 -50.21 4.08 25.09
N PHE A 309 -49.29 4.28 26.05
CA PHE A 309 -49.52 5.15 27.20
C PHE A 309 -49.61 6.61 26.81
N LEU A 310 -48.74 7.09 25.91
CA LEU A 310 -48.82 8.45 25.37
C LEU A 310 -50.18 8.69 24.71
N ILE A 311 -50.70 7.74 23.94
CA ILE A 311 -52.00 7.90 23.26
C ILE A 311 -53.17 7.80 24.27
N ARG A 312 -53.13 6.81 25.16
CA ARG A 312 -54.22 6.47 26.09
C ARG A 312 -54.35 7.43 27.26
N TYR A 313 -53.22 7.98 27.73
CA TYR A 313 -53.12 8.87 28.88
C TYR A 313 -52.69 10.29 28.51
N ARG A 314 -52.78 10.69 27.23
CA ARG A 314 -52.58 12.10 26.85
C ARG A 314 -53.53 13.03 27.61
N ALA A 315 -53.05 14.22 27.95
CA ALA A 315 -53.86 15.25 28.58
C ALA A 315 -55.08 15.60 27.71
N ARG A 316 -56.26 15.68 28.34
CA ARG A 316 -57.52 16.12 27.74
C ARG A 316 -58.31 16.92 28.76
N THR A 317 -59.12 17.85 28.30
CA THR A 317 -59.98 18.66 29.18
C THR A 317 -60.90 17.74 29.98
N GLY A 318 -60.86 17.85 31.32
CA GLY A 318 -61.65 17.01 32.24
C GLY A 318 -61.03 15.65 32.59
N ALA A 319 -59.86 15.29 32.05
CA ALA A 319 -59.16 14.06 32.45
C ALA A 319 -58.49 14.23 33.83
N GLN A 320 -58.73 13.30 34.75
CA GLN A 320 -58.05 13.24 36.05
C GLN A 320 -57.09 12.06 36.09
N ALA A 321 -55.91 12.25 36.67
CA ALA A 321 -54.93 11.19 36.85
C ALA A 321 -55.37 10.24 37.97
N HIS A 322 -55.19 8.93 37.76
CA HIS A 322 -55.45 7.93 38.78
C HIS A 322 -54.21 7.74 39.67
N TYR A 323 -54.39 7.89 40.98
CA TYR A 323 -53.33 7.64 41.94
C TYR A 323 -53.28 6.14 42.29
N THR A 324 -52.10 5.52 42.15
CA THR A 324 -51.85 4.11 42.47
C THR A 324 -50.53 3.96 43.21
N HIS A 325 -50.47 3.02 44.15
CA HIS A 325 -49.27 2.71 44.95
C HIS A 325 -48.40 1.61 44.33
N GLY A 326 -48.72 1.14 43.12
CA GLY A 326 -47.94 0.13 42.41
C GLY A 326 -48.47 -1.29 42.57
N SER A 327 -47.64 -2.27 42.19
CA SER A 327 -48.01 -3.69 42.18
C SER A 327 -46.78 -4.54 42.46
N LYS A 328 -46.71 -5.05 43.69
CA LYS A 328 -45.64 -5.98 44.12
C LYS A 328 -45.50 -7.19 43.20
N ARG A 329 -46.61 -7.69 42.62
CA ARG A 329 -46.57 -8.81 41.66
C ARG A 329 -45.84 -8.42 40.37
N LEU A 330 -46.14 -7.24 39.81
CA LEU A 330 -45.43 -6.75 38.61
C LEU A 330 -43.96 -6.48 38.90
N GLU A 331 -43.67 -5.90 40.07
CA GLU A 331 -42.31 -5.65 40.56
C GLU A 331 -41.46 -6.91 40.61
N VAL A 332 -42.02 -8.00 41.16
CA VAL A 332 -41.34 -9.30 41.20
C VAL A 332 -41.11 -9.86 39.79
N ILE A 333 -42.11 -9.80 38.90
CA ILE A 333 -42.01 -10.35 37.55
C ILE A 333 -40.92 -9.64 36.74
N TRP A 334 -40.93 -8.31 36.68
CA TRP A 334 -39.93 -7.57 35.89
C TRP A 334 -38.54 -7.56 36.53
N THR A 335 -38.39 -8.05 37.76
CA THR A 335 -37.07 -8.21 38.39
C THR A 335 -36.52 -9.60 38.11
N ILE A 336 -37.34 -10.64 38.29
CA ILE A 336 -36.92 -12.04 38.09
C ILE A 336 -36.64 -12.33 36.61
N ILE A 337 -37.47 -11.85 35.68
CA ILE A 337 -37.30 -12.16 34.25
C ILE A 337 -35.95 -11.64 33.71
N PRO A 338 -35.57 -10.36 33.88
CA PRO A 338 -34.26 -9.88 33.45
C PRO A 338 -33.10 -10.59 34.16
N ALA A 339 -33.24 -10.89 35.46
CA ALA A 339 -32.21 -11.62 36.20
C ALA A 339 -31.95 -13.01 35.58
N ILE A 340 -33.00 -13.77 35.27
CA ILE A 340 -32.87 -15.08 34.61
C ILE A 340 -32.22 -14.94 33.22
N ILE A 341 -32.66 -13.95 32.42
CA ILE A 341 -32.10 -13.69 31.09
C ILE A 341 -30.58 -13.44 31.20
N LEU A 342 -30.14 -12.58 32.12
CA LEU A 342 -28.73 -12.26 32.31
C LEU A 342 -27.91 -13.47 32.78
N VAL A 343 -28.46 -14.30 33.67
CA VAL A 343 -27.79 -15.54 34.12
C VAL A 343 -27.59 -16.50 32.94
N VAL A 344 -28.62 -16.72 32.11
CA VAL A 344 -28.53 -17.59 30.93
C VAL A 344 -27.51 -17.05 29.92
N LEU A 345 -27.57 -15.75 29.60
CA LEU A 345 -26.63 -15.12 28.67
C LEU A 345 -25.18 -15.19 29.17
N THR A 346 -24.96 -15.00 30.48
CA THR A 346 -23.63 -15.11 31.10
C THR A 346 -23.04 -16.50 30.92
N VAL A 347 -23.81 -17.56 31.19
CA VAL A 347 -23.34 -18.94 31.06
C VAL A 347 -22.99 -19.29 29.60
N LEU A 348 -23.81 -18.84 28.65
CA LEU A 348 -23.55 -19.05 27.22
C LEU A 348 -22.30 -18.27 26.76
N SER A 349 -22.19 -17.01 27.15
CA SER A 349 -21.06 -16.12 26.81
C SER A 349 -19.73 -16.66 27.34
N GLN A 350 -19.69 -17.09 28.61
CA GLN A 350 -18.46 -17.54 29.26
C GLN A 350 -17.88 -18.83 28.66
N ARG A 351 -18.69 -19.68 28.01
CA ARG A 351 -18.19 -20.84 27.27
C ARG A 351 -17.41 -20.41 26.02
N VAL A 352 -17.98 -19.48 25.25
CA VAL A 352 -17.34 -18.95 24.03
C VAL A 352 -16.11 -18.12 24.39
N TRP A 353 -16.20 -17.29 25.43
CA TRP A 353 -15.07 -16.49 25.91
C TRP A 353 -13.87 -17.36 26.29
N ARG A 354 -14.08 -18.47 27.02
CA ARG A 354 -12.99 -19.39 27.41
C ARG A 354 -12.32 -20.08 26.23
N GLU A 355 -13.05 -20.38 25.18
CA GLU A 355 -12.48 -20.96 23.96
C GLU A 355 -11.55 -19.95 23.27
N ILE A 356 -12.00 -18.71 23.12
CA ILE A 356 -11.29 -17.67 22.36
C ILE A 356 -10.13 -17.07 23.15
N ARG A 357 -10.34 -16.81 24.45
CA ARG A 357 -9.33 -16.21 25.35
C ARG A 357 -8.51 -17.24 26.12
N GLY A 358 -8.80 -18.52 25.92
CA GLY A 358 -8.05 -19.62 26.54
C GLY A 358 -6.69 -19.84 25.90
N THR A 359 -6.09 -20.99 26.21
CA THR A 359 -4.80 -21.38 25.68
C THR A 359 -4.89 -21.61 24.17
N PRO A 360 -3.96 -21.06 23.37
CA PRO A 360 -3.87 -21.36 21.94
C PRO A 360 -3.79 -22.87 21.68
N PRO A 361 -4.37 -23.37 20.56
CA PRO A 361 -4.25 -24.77 20.18
C PRO A 361 -2.79 -25.24 20.07
N ALA A 362 -2.52 -26.49 20.42
CA ALA A 362 -1.19 -27.07 20.25
C ALA A 362 -0.79 -27.08 18.76
N GLY A 363 0.48 -26.78 18.48
CA GLY A 363 0.99 -26.67 17.10
C GLY A 363 0.56 -25.40 16.37
N ALA A 364 0.00 -24.40 17.08
CA ALA A 364 -0.27 -23.09 16.48
C ALA A 364 1.02 -22.43 15.99
N ILE A 365 1.01 -21.95 14.75
CA ILE A 365 2.16 -21.28 14.12
C ILE A 365 2.49 -20.03 14.94
N PRO A 366 3.70 -19.92 15.51
CA PRO A 366 4.07 -18.76 16.32
C PRO A 366 4.41 -17.57 15.42
N ILE A 367 3.85 -16.41 15.73
CA ILE A 367 4.15 -15.12 15.09
C ILE A 367 4.29 -14.07 16.20
N GLN A 368 5.23 -13.14 16.07
CA GLN A 368 5.34 -11.95 16.94
C GLN A 368 4.90 -10.72 16.15
N ILE A 369 4.08 -9.87 16.76
CA ILE A 369 3.73 -8.57 16.20
C ILE A 369 4.05 -7.51 17.24
N GLU A 370 4.90 -6.58 16.84
CA GLU A 370 5.24 -5.36 17.57
C GLU A 370 4.42 -4.21 16.98
N ALA A 371 3.51 -3.67 17.77
CA ALA A 371 2.72 -2.50 17.43
C ALA A 371 3.53 -1.24 17.74
N GLU A 372 3.67 -0.38 16.75
CA GLU A 372 4.42 0.87 16.81
C GLU A 372 3.58 1.99 16.20
N GLN A 373 3.82 3.26 16.56
CA GLN A 373 3.20 4.39 15.85
C GLN A 373 3.92 4.63 14.51
N PHE A 374 3.37 4.32 13.33
CA PHE A 374 2.06 3.75 13.01
C PHE A 374 2.22 2.53 12.08
N ALA A 375 2.74 1.43 12.63
CA ALA A 375 3.07 0.22 11.91
C ALA A 375 2.83 -1.05 12.74
N TRP A 376 2.50 -2.13 12.04
CA TRP A 376 2.49 -3.50 12.56
C TRP A 376 3.76 -4.20 12.11
N ASN A 377 4.76 -4.28 12.98
CA ASN A 377 6.01 -4.99 12.69
C ASN A 377 5.81 -6.48 12.98
N VAL A 378 5.69 -7.28 11.92
CA VAL A 378 5.41 -8.71 11.98
C VAL A 378 6.71 -9.49 11.85
N ARG A 379 6.86 -10.52 12.68
CA ARG A 379 8.04 -11.37 12.75
C ARG A 379 7.64 -12.84 12.79
N TYR A 380 8.28 -13.64 11.94
CA TYR A 380 8.18 -15.10 11.92
C TYR A 380 9.53 -15.67 12.33
N PRO A 381 9.54 -16.74 13.14
CA PRO A 381 10.79 -17.38 13.49
C PRO A 381 11.43 -18.00 12.26
N GLY A 382 12.76 -17.97 12.20
CA GLY A 382 13.53 -18.60 11.14
C GLY A 382 13.63 -20.13 11.29
N GLN A 383 14.70 -20.71 10.74
CA GLN A 383 14.92 -22.16 10.79
C GLN A 383 15.19 -22.66 12.21
N ASP A 384 15.72 -21.80 13.08
CA ASP A 384 16.03 -22.14 14.46
C ASP A 384 14.78 -22.19 15.38
N GLY A 385 13.62 -21.75 14.86
CA GLY A 385 12.35 -21.74 15.57
C GLY A 385 12.27 -20.74 16.73
N LYS A 386 13.22 -19.79 16.82
CA LYS A 386 13.26 -18.75 17.85
C LYS A 386 12.93 -17.40 17.24
N PHE A 387 12.46 -16.48 18.09
CA PHE A 387 12.31 -15.09 17.73
C PHE A 387 13.54 -14.30 18.16
N GLU A 388 13.71 -13.14 17.53
CA GLU A 388 14.74 -12.16 17.84
C GLU A 388 16.16 -12.67 17.48
N THR A 389 16.22 -13.50 16.43
CA THR A 389 17.44 -14.05 15.84
C THR A 389 17.68 -13.48 14.44
N SER A 390 18.87 -13.71 13.87
CA SER A 390 19.27 -13.12 12.59
C SER A 390 18.52 -13.71 11.39
N ASP A 391 17.93 -14.89 11.53
CA ASP A 391 17.18 -15.61 10.49
C ASP A 391 15.67 -15.35 10.53
N ASP A 392 15.21 -14.45 11.41
CA ASP A 392 13.82 -14.03 11.47
C ASP A 392 13.36 -13.39 10.15
N ILE A 393 12.21 -13.84 9.65
CA ILE A 393 11.52 -13.16 8.56
C ILE A 393 10.74 -11.99 9.15
N LYS A 394 10.96 -10.78 8.62
CA LYS A 394 10.32 -9.55 9.09
C LYS A 394 9.52 -8.91 7.99
N THR A 395 8.30 -8.52 8.29
CA THR A 395 7.44 -7.75 7.41
C THR A 395 6.81 -6.60 8.16
N VAL A 396 6.50 -5.53 7.46
CA VAL A 396 5.84 -4.35 8.04
C VAL A 396 4.45 -4.25 7.42
N ASN A 397 3.42 -4.13 8.25
CA ASN A 397 2.02 -4.01 7.84
C ASN A 397 1.50 -5.20 6.99
N GLN A 398 2.21 -6.32 6.95
CA GLN A 398 1.85 -7.49 6.16
C GLN A 398 1.95 -8.75 7.04
N LEU A 399 0.81 -9.36 7.35
CA LEU A 399 0.70 -10.63 8.05
C LEU A 399 0.31 -11.72 7.06
N HIS A 400 1.04 -12.81 7.03
CA HIS A 400 0.85 -13.94 6.12
C HIS A 400 0.59 -15.18 6.95
N ILE A 401 -0.47 -15.92 6.63
CA ILE A 401 -0.81 -17.17 7.32
C ILE A 401 -1.33 -18.21 6.34
N PRO A 402 -1.26 -19.51 6.67
CA PRO A 402 -1.96 -20.54 5.92
C PRO A 402 -3.40 -20.71 6.40
N VAL A 403 -4.30 -21.03 5.46
CA VAL A 403 -5.67 -21.46 5.77
C VAL A 403 -5.69 -22.82 6.48
N GLY A 404 -6.65 -23.03 7.38
CA GLY A 404 -6.88 -24.31 8.06
C GLY A 404 -5.80 -24.70 9.06
N LYS A 405 -5.01 -23.74 9.55
CA LYS A 405 -4.01 -23.93 10.59
C LYS A 405 -4.18 -22.89 11.70
N PRO A 406 -4.11 -23.29 12.98
CA PRO A 406 -4.11 -22.33 14.06
C PRO A 406 -2.83 -21.51 14.05
N VAL A 407 -2.96 -20.22 14.35
CA VAL A 407 -1.87 -19.26 14.46
C VAL A 407 -1.92 -18.64 15.85
N ARG A 408 -0.77 -18.51 16.50
CA ARG A 408 -0.61 -17.80 17.75
C ARG A 408 0.22 -16.55 17.50
N VAL A 409 -0.39 -15.39 17.74
CA VAL A 409 0.27 -14.10 17.63
C VAL A 409 0.59 -13.56 19.03
N ARG A 410 1.88 -13.34 19.31
CA ARG A 410 2.35 -12.61 20.49
C ARG A 410 2.42 -11.12 20.16
N LEU A 411 1.53 -10.35 20.77
CA LEU A 411 1.41 -8.90 20.61
C LEU A 411 2.27 -8.20 21.67
N LYS A 412 3.08 -7.24 21.25
CA LYS A 412 3.84 -6.32 22.11
C LYS A 412 3.67 -4.88 21.59
N SER A 413 3.62 -3.90 22.47
CA SER A 413 3.67 -2.48 22.06
C SER A 413 5.08 -1.93 22.28
N ILE A 414 5.61 -1.26 21.26
CA ILE A 414 6.94 -0.65 21.27
C ILE A 414 6.85 0.84 20.91
N GLY A 415 7.80 1.63 21.41
CA GLY A 415 7.93 3.04 21.02
C GLY A 415 8.66 3.16 19.68
N LYS A 416 8.27 4.13 18.86
CA LYS A 416 8.96 4.45 17.58
C LYS A 416 10.45 4.75 17.76
N ASP A 417 10.80 5.35 18.89
CA ASP A 417 12.16 5.69 19.34
C ASP A 417 12.67 4.78 20.47
N GLY A 418 11.93 3.70 20.77
CA GLY A 418 12.17 2.82 21.91
C GLY A 418 11.77 3.37 23.29
N ASN A 419 11.38 4.64 23.42
CA ASN A 419 11.20 5.30 24.72
C ASN A 419 9.74 5.66 25.05
N HIS A 420 8.83 5.68 24.07
CA HIS A 420 7.43 6.06 24.28
C HIS A 420 6.40 5.12 23.62
N PRO A 421 6.26 3.86 24.06
CA PRO A 421 5.21 2.97 23.59
C PRO A 421 3.82 3.47 24.03
N VAL A 422 2.84 3.39 23.13
CA VAL A 422 1.43 3.72 23.40
C VAL A 422 0.53 2.49 23.27
N ILE A 423 -0.73 2.59 23.71
CA ILE A 423 -1.67 1.49 23.51
C ILE A 423 -2.11 1.45 22.05
N HIS A 424 -2.16 0.25 21.48
CA HIS A 424 -2.77 -0.03 20.18
C HIS A 424 -3.85 -1.10 20.37
N SER A 425 -4.58 -1.47 19.30
CA SER A 425 -5.45 -2.65 19.36
C SER A 425 -5.47 -3.38 18.04
N PHE A 426 -5.00 -4.62 18.06
CA PHE A 426 -4.97 -5.50 16.90
C PHE A 426 -6.38 -6.00 16.62
N PHE A 427 -6.94 -5.58 15.50
CA PHE A 427 -8.32 -5.90 15.13
C PHE A 427 -8.41 -6.54 13.74
N LEU A 428 -9.02 -7.73 13.72
CA LEU A 428 -9.41 -8.46 12.53
C LEU A 428 -10.95 -8.61 12.53
N PRO A 429 -11.69 -7.73 11.83
CA PRO A 429 -13.16 -7.72 11.87
C PRO A 429 -13.80 -9.04 11.44
N GLU A 430 -13.34 -9.63 10.33
CA GLU A 430 -13.82 -10.90 9.75
C GLU A 430 -13.53 -12.10 10.65
N PHE A 431 -12.57 -11.96 11.58
CA PHE A 431 -12.23 -13.00 12.55
C PHE A 431 -12.99 -12.84 13.87
N ARG A 432 -13.66 -11.70 14.09
CA ARG A 432 -14.21 -11.27 15.39
C ARG A 432 -13.15 -11.22 16.49
N LEU A 433 -11.92 -10.90 16.11
CA LEU A 433 -10.78 -10.85 17.02
C LEU A 433 -10.34 -9.40 17.20
N LYS A 434 -10.47 -8.88 18.42
CA LYS A 434 -9.89 -7.61 18.86
C LYS A 434 -9.07 -7.84 20.13
N GLN A 435 -7.85 -7.31 20.16
CA GLN A 435 -7.00 -7.35 21.34
C GLN A 435 -6.16 -6.09 21.47
N ASP A 436 -6.33 -5.40 22.59
CA ASP A 436 -5.50 -4.25 22.94
C ASP A 436 -4.06 -4.72 23.18
N VAL A 437 -3.13 -3.97 22.63
CA VAL A 437 -1.69 -4.17 22.73
C VAL A 437 -1.16 -3.10 23.67
N VAL A 438 -0.93 -3.52 24.92
CA VAL A 438 -0.62 -2.61 26.02
C VAL A 438 0.90 -2.60 26.25
N PRO A 439 1.53 -1.42 26.36
CA PRO A 439 2.96 -1.31 26.70
C PRO A 439 3.34 -2.13 27.93
N GLY A 440 4.48 -2.81 27.87
CA GLY A 440 4.99 -3.67 28.95
C GLY A 440 4.32 -5.04 29.07
N MET A 441 3.33 -5.36 28.23
CA MET A 441 2.67 -6.66 28.22
C MET A 441 2.99 -7.46 26.94
N GLY A 442 3.22 -8.77 27.09
CA GLY A 442 3.27 -9.73 26.00
C GLY A 442 1.98 -10.53 25.92
N ILE A 443 1.05 -10.13 25.05
CA ILE A 443 -0.30 -10.71 25.02
C ILE A 443 -0.40 -11.72 23.88
N ASP A 444 -0.78 -12.97 24.19
CA ASP A 444 -1.04 -13.97 23.16
C ASP A 444 -2.49 -13.89 22.70
N VAL A 445 -2.70 -13.88 21.38
CA VAL A 445 -3.97 -14.18 20.76
C VAL A 445 -3.83 -15.35 19.80
N TRP A 446 -4.93 -16.04 19.53
CA TRP A 446 -4.93 -17.11 18.55
C TRP A 446 -6.17 -17.04 17.65
N PHE A 447 -5.99 -17.51 16.43
CA PHE A 447 -7.08 -17.65 15.46
C PHE A 447 -6.71 -18.67 14.40
N GLU A 448 -7.73 -19.18 13.71
CA GLU A 448 -7.58 -20.12 12.60
C GLU A 448 -8.49 -19.67 11.46
N ALA A 449 -7.91 -19.49 10.28
CA ALA A 449 -8.61 -19.06 9.09
C ALA A 449 -9.33 -20.24 8.41
N THR A 450 -10.57 -20.01 7.97
CA THR A 450 -11.41 -21.01 7.31
C THR A 450 -11.41 -20.91 5.78
N GLN A 451 -10.91 -19.81 5.23
CA GLN A 451 -10.81 -19.56 3.79
C GLN A 451 -9.59 -18.68 3.48
N THR A 452 -9.06 -18.82 2.25
CA THR A 452 -8.01 -17.95 1.71
C THR A 452 -8.57 -16.55 1.38
N GLY A 453 -7.70 -15.55 1.33
CA GLY A 453 -8.10 -14.18 0.98
C GLY A 453 -7.14 -13.12 1.53
N LYS A 454 -7.46 -11.84 1.28
CA LYS A 454 -6.76 -10.69 1.86
C LYS A 454 -7.74 -9.88 2.71
N TYR A 455 -7.34 -9.53 3.92
CA TYR A 455 -8.17 -8.84 4.90
C TYR A 455 -7.39 -7.70 5.56
N GLU A 456 -8.09 -6.69 6.08
CA GLU A 456 -7.44 -5.58 6.77
C GLU A 456 -7.13 -5.94 8.23
N ILE A 457 -5.98 -5.46 8.71
CA ILE A 457 -5.64 -5.36 10.13
C ILE A 457 -5.82 -3.89 10.51
N ALA A 458 -6.83 -3.60 11.32
CA ALA A 458 -7.09 -2.25 11.78
C ALA A 458 -6.46 -2.01 13.17
N CYS A 459 -5.94 -0.80 13.39
CA CYS A 459 -5.73 -0.31 14.75
C CYS A 459 -7.05 0.18 15.34
N ALA A 460 -7.51 -0.46 16.42
CA ALA A 460 -8.80 -0.17 17.04
C ALA A 460 -8.71 0.51 18.41
N GLU A 461 -7.56 1.10 18.74
CA GLU A 461 -7.36 1.94 19.93
C GLU A 461 -6.59 3.20 19.54
N PHE A 462 -7.04 4.36 20.00
CA PHE A 462 -6.46 5.63 19.57
C PHE A 462 -5.00 5.71 19.99
N CYS A 463 -4.11 5.73 19.01
CA CYS A 463 -2.66 5.67 19.21
C CYS A 463 -1.94 6.92 18.69
N GLY A 464 -2.63 8.07 18.53
CA GLY A 464 -2.04 9.33 18.07
C GLY A 464 -2.51 9.77 16.68
N LEU A 465 -1.90 10.83 16.13
CA LEU A 465 -2.41 11.53 14.93
C LEU A 465 -2.50 10.65 13.68
N GLY A 466 -1.55 9.71 13.49
CA GLY A 466 -1.58 8.75 12.39
C GLY A 466 -2.43 7.50 12.64
N HIS A 467 -3.24 7.46 13.71
CA HIS A 467 -4.03 6.29 14.10
C HIS A 467 -4.88 5.75 12.94
N TYR A 468 -5.58 6.64 12.22
CA TYR A 468 -6.43 6.27 11.08
C TYR A 468 -5.66 5.64 9.89
N ARG A 469 -4.33 5.79 9.87
CA ARG A 469 -3.44 5.26 8.82
C ARG A 469 -2.73 3.98 9.23
N MET A 470 -2.84 3.59 10.49
CA MET A 470 -2.21 2.39 11.04
C MET A 470 -2.98 1.12 10.65
N ARG A 471 -2.97 0.82 9.35
CA ARG A 471 -3.54 -0.39 8.77
C ARG A 471 -2.45 -1.35 8.34
N GLY A 472 -2.70 -2.63 8.51
CA GLY A 472 -1.94 -3.71 7.89
C GLY A 472 -2.86 -4.60 7.06
N PHE A 473 -2.30 -5.62 6.44
CA PHE A 473 -3.03 -6.59 5.64
C PHE A 473 -2.69 -8.01 6.07
N LEU A 474 -3.73 -8.81 6.28
CA LEU A 474 -3.67 -10.24 6.50
C LEU A 474 -3.88 -10.97 5.16
N SER A 475 -2.83 -11.60 4.64
CA SER A 475 -2.86 -12.48 3.47
C SER A 475 -2.95 -13.94 3.91
N ILE A 476 -4.02 -14.62 3.52
CA ILE A 476 -4.30 -16.02 3.85
C ILE A 476 -4.05 -16.88 2.60
N HIS A 477 -3.05 -17.73 2.68
CA HIS A 477 -2.57 -18.57 1.59
C HIS A 477 -3.05 -20.01 1.72
N SER A 478 -2.88 -20.81 0.66
CA SER A 478 -2.81 -22.26 0.83
C SER A 478 -1.57 -22.62 1.65
N PRO A 479 -1.54 -23.79 2.32
CA PRO A 479 -0.34 -24.25 3.04
C PRO A 479 0.92 -24.26 2.17
N GLU A 480 0.80 -24.67 0.90
CA GLU A 480 1.91 -24.71 -0.06
C GLU A 480 2.37 -23.30 -0.43
N GLY A 481 1.41 -22.39 -0.67
CA GLY A 481 1.69 -20.99 -1.00
C GLY A 481 2.36 -20.25 0.16
N PHE A 482 1.92 -20.51 1.40
CA PHE A 482 2.57 -19.95 2.59
C PHE A 482 4.01 -20.44 2.73
N ASN A 483 4.26 -21.74 2.54
CA ASN A 483 5.61 -22.29 2.59
C ASN A 483 6.52 -21.77 1.47
N ALA A 484 5.96 -21.54 0.26
CA ALA A 484 6.69 -20.91 -0.83
C ALA A 484 7.06 -19.46 -0.50
N TRP A 485 6.11 -18.71 0.07
CA TRP A 485 6.34 -17.34 0.53
C TRP A 485 7.42 -17.27 1.62
N LEU A 486 7.38 -18.16 2.62
CA LEU A 486 8.43 -18.22 3.65
C LEU A 486 9.82 -18.46 3.06
N ARG A 487 9.96 -19.41 2.13
CA ARG A 487 11.24 -19.70 1.47
C ARG A 487 11.76 -18.50 0.68
N GLU A 488 10.87 -17.78 0.01
CA GLU A 488 11.25 -16.57 -0.72
C GLU A 488 11.76 -15.48 0.22
N GLN A 489 11.07 -15.24 1.34
CA GLN A 489 11.49 -14.23 2.31
C GLN A 489 12.79 -14.60 3.03
N ALA A 490 13.08 -15.89 3.20
CA ALA A 490 14.31 -16.35 3.83
C ALA A 490 15.57 -16.22 2.93
N ILE A 491 15.40 -15.96 1.64
CA ILE A 491 16.48 -15.78 0.66
C ILE A 491 16.77 -14.28 0.40
N ALA A 492 15.80 -13.41 0.67
CA ALA A 492 15.91 -11.95 0.56
C ALA A 492 16.57 -11.36 1.81
#